data_AF-A0A6V7JNP8-F1
#
_entry.id   AF-A0A6V7JNP8-F1
#
_cell.length_a   1.000
_cell.length_b   1.000
_cell.length_c   1.000
_cell.angle_alpha   90.00
_cell.angle_beta   90.00
_cell.angle_gamma   90.00
#
_symmetry.space_group_name_H-M   'P 1'
#
loop_
_entity.id
_entity.type
_entity.pdbx_description
1 polymer ?
#
loop_
_entity_poly.entity_id
_entity_poly.type
_entity_poly.pdbx_seq_one_letter_code
_entity_poly.pdbx_strand_id
1 'polypeptide(L)' 'RQGCINGEELPYLFGAPLIGGLSYWPKNYTRGEVTLSESVILYFTNFARTG' A
#
# COMPACT_ATOMS: atom_id res chain seq x y z
N ARG A 1 -12.62 -17.87 2.67
CA ARG A 1 -11.63 -16.78 2.89
C ARG A 1 -11.11 -16.42 1.50
N GLN A 2 -11.55 -15.29 0.94
CA GLN A 2 -10.90 -14.75 -0.26
C GLN A 2 -9.46 -14.41 0.17
N GLY A 3 -8.46 -14.98 -0.50
CA GLY A 3 -7.06 -14.63 -0.23
C GLY A 3 -6.73 -13.24 -0.76
N CYS A 4 -5.43 -12.95 -0.93
CA CYS A 4 -4.98 -11.75 -1.63
C CYS A 4 -5.50 -11.79 -3.07
N ILE A 5 -6.33 -10.83 -3.46
CA ILE A 5 -6.75 -10.68 -4.86
C ILE A 5 -5.61 -9.96 -5.59
N ASN A 6 -5.27 -10.44 -6.79
CA ASN A 6 -4.23 -9.79 -7.60
C ASN A 6 -4.57 -8.30 -7.80
N GLY A 7 -3.60 -7.41 -7.54
CA GLY A 7 -3.78 -5.97 -7.65
C GLY A 7 -4.18 -5.26 -6.36
N GLU A 8 -4.51 -6.00 -5.28
CA GLU A 8 -4.76 -5.40 -3.96
C GLU A 8 -3.50 -4.83 -3.32
N GLU A 9 -2.30 -5.28 -3.71
CA GLU A 9 -1.03 -4.74 -3.22
C GLU A 9 -0.67 -3.35 -3.78
N LEU A 10 -1.16 -3.02 -4.99
CA LEU A 10 -0.86 -1.76 -5.69
C LEU A 10 -1.16 -0.50 -4.86
N PRO A 11 -2.34 -0.33 -4.22
CA PRO A 11 -2.60 0.86 -3.42
C PRO A 11 -1.60 1.07 -2.29
N TYR A 12 -1.08 0.01 -1.69
CA TYR A 12 -0.10 0.10 -0.59
C TYR A 12 1.28 0.52 -1.09
N LEU A 13 1.68 0.06 -2.28
CA LEU A 13 2.92 0.45 -2.92
C LEU A 13 2.90 1.92 -3.38
N PHE A 14 1.76 2.39 -3.87
CA PHE A 14 1.59 3.76 -4.36
C PHE A 14 1.17 4.77 -3.27
N GLY A 15 0.97 4.33 -2.03
CA GLY A 15 0.65 5.23 -0.91
C GLY A 15 -0.79 5.73 -0.86
N ALA A 16 -1.74 5.03 -1.48
CA ALA A 16 -3.16 5.38 -1.42
C ALA A 16 -3.72 5.46 0.01
N PRO A 17 -3.32 4.59 0.97
CA PRO A 17 -3.72 4.72 2.38
C PRO A 17 -3.23 6.01 3.05
N LEU A 18 -2.08 6.54 2.64
CA LEU A 18 -1.45 7.72 3.27
C LEU A 18 -2.23 9.01 2.99
N ILE A 19 -2.92 9.07 1.85
CA ILE A 19 -3.68 10.24 1.42
C ILE A 19 -5.20 10.06 1.58
N GLY A 20 -5.64 8.96 2.21
CA GLY A 20 -7.07 8.67 2.43
C GLY A 20 -7.82 8.17 1.19
N GLY A 21 -7.10 7.64 0.20
CA GLY A 21 -7.67 7.08 -1.02
C GLY A 21 -7.25 7.80 -2.31
N LEU A 22 -7.24 7.03 -3.39
CA LEU A 22 -6.95 7.47 -4.76
C LEU A 22 -8.11 7.03 -5.64
N SER A 23 -8.44 7.78 -6.70
CA SER A 23 -9.72 7.64 -7.41
C SER A 23 -10.12 6.21 -7.80
N TYR A 24 -9.17 5.38 -8.26
CA TYR A 24 -9.42 4.01 -8.70
C TYR A 24 -9.43 2.99 -7.54
N TRP A 25 -8.86 3.35 -6.39
CA TRP A 25 -8.66 2.45 -5.25
C TRP A 25 -9.70 2.68 -4.13
N PRO A 26 -9.93 1.65 -3.29
CA PRO A 26 -10.82 1.79 -2.13
C PRO A 26 -10.39 2.94 -1.21
N LYS A 27 -11.36 3.61 -0.60
CA LYS A 27 -11.11 4.81 0.23
C LYS A 27 -11.11 4.55 1.74
N ASN A 28 -11.49 3.33 2.15
CA ASN A 28 -11.68 2.99 3.57
C ASN A 28 -10.51 2.15 4.08
N TYR A 29 -9.38 2.82 4.35
CA TYR A 29 -8.23 2.17 4.95
C TYR A 29 -8.27 2.21 6.48
N THR A 30 -7.86 1.10 7.08
CA THR A 30 -7.66 0.97 8.51
C THR A 30 -6.30 1.54 8.92
N ARG A 31 -6.12 1.83 10.23
CA ARG A 31 -4.82 2.24 10.76
C ARG A 31 -3.71 1.22 10.49
N GLY A 32 -4.04 -0.08 10.49
CA GLY A 32 -3.08 -1.13 10.15
C GLY A 32 -2.64 -1.08 8.69
N GLU A 33 -3.56 -0.78 7.77
CA GLU A 33 -3.30 -0.65 6.34
C GLU A 33 -2.44 0.58 6.01
N VAL A 34 -2.58 1.66 6.77
CA VAL A 34 -1.70 2.84 6.69
C VAL A 34 -0.27 2.46 7.05
N THR A 35 -0.05 1.84 8.22
CA THR A 35 1.29 1.39 8.65
C THR A 35 1.89 0.34 7.72
N LEU A 36 1.05 -0.53 7.14
CA LEU A 36 1.47 -1.47 6.12
C LEU A 36 2.01 -0.75 4.88
N SER A 37 1.28 0.25 4.37
CA SER A 37 1.72 1.05 3.21
C SER A 37 3.05 1.76 3.47
N GLU A 38 3.24 2.35 4.65
CA GLU A 38 4.51 2.97 5.04
C GLU A 38 5.66 1.97 4.99
N SER A 39 5.45 0.77 5.55
CA SER A 39 6.46 -0.29 5.56
C SER A 39 6.79 -0.79 4.16
N VAL A 40 5.77 -0.97 3.32
CA VAL A 40 5.94 -1.40 1.92
C VAL A 40 6.75 -0.39 1.13
N ILE A 41 6.39 0.90 1.22
CA ILE A 41 7.13 1.98 0.54
C ILE A 41 8.56 2.06 1.05
N LEU A 42 8.78 1.92 2.37
CA LEU A 42 10.12 1.93 2.95
C LEU A 42 10.99 0.79 2.40
N TYR A 43 10.49 -0.45 2.41
CA TYR A 43 11.25 -1.58 1.87
C TYR A 43 11.48 -1.45 0.37
N PHE A 44 10.46 -1.00 -0.38
CA PHE A 44 10.58 -0.82 -1.82
C PHE A 44 11.59 0.26 -2.18
N THR A 45 11.59 1.38 -1.47
CA THR A 45 12.55 2.49 -1.70
C THR A 45 13.96 2.12 -1.26
N ASN A 46 14.12 1.36 -0.19
CA ASN A 46 15.41 0.79 0.20
C ASN A 46 15.94 -0.14 -0.90
N PHE A 47 15.11 -1.07 -1.39
CA PHE A 47 15.47 -1.94 -2.51
C PHE A 47 15.85 -1.13 -3.77
N ALA A 48 15.04 -0.13 -4.14
CA ALA A 48 15.35 0.72 -5.30
C ALA A 48 16.67 1.50 -5.13
N ARG A 49 17.06 1.80 -3.89
CA ARG A 49 18.30 2.54 -3.59
C ARG A 49 19.53 1.65 -3.50
N THR A 50 19.42 0.47 -2.89
CA THR A 50 20.58 -0.36 -2.53
C THR A 50 20.59 -1.76 -3.13
N GLY A 51 19.54 -2.15 -3.85
CA GLY A 51 19.28 -3.55 -4.22
C GLY A 51 18.90 -4.40 -3.02
#